data_AF-A0A812UBL4-F1
#
_entry.id   AF-A0A812UBL4-F1
#
_cell.length_a   1.000
_cell.length_b   1.000
_cell.length_c   1.000
_cell.angle_alpha   90.00
_cell.angle_beta   90.00
_cell.angle_gamma   90.00
#
_symmetry.space_group_name_H-M   'P 1'
#
loop_
_entity.id
_entity.type
_entity.pdbx_description
1 polymer ?
#
loop_
_entity_poly.entity_id
_entity_poly.type
_entity_poly.pdbx_seq_one_letter_code
_entity_poly.pdbx_strand_id
1 'polypeptide(L)'
;MKMMGKRVNFAARSVISPDPNIEPSEIGVPLDIASNLFYPEVATPFNIEWLRSLVERGNEYPGAAEVHISKSDGSKNILGLAKMSQADRNTWAKQLLTDLKSGKPPWTVFRHLMDGDPLLVNRQPTLHKPGIMAHTAKVLRKEKTIRLHYVNCNTYNADFDGDEMNLHAPQDRLKVSRPRKDMS
;
A
#
# COMPACT_ATOMS: atom_id res chain seq x y z
N MET A 1 3.75 -19.86 -21.94
CA MET A 1 2.75 -18.82 -21.57
C MET A 1 2.92 -18.26 -20.14
N LYS A 2 4.14 -18.22 -19.55
CA LYS A 2 4.40 -17.69 -18.19
C LYS A 2 5.39 -16.50 -18.14
N MET A 3 5.77 -15.95 -19.29
CA MET A 3 6.73 -14.84 -19.37
C MET A 3 6.07 -13.47 -19.59
N MET A 4 5.02 -13.37 -20.42
CA MET A 4 4.39 -12.08 -20.74
C MET A 4 3.28 -11.63 -19.77
N GLY A 5 2.72 -12.54 -18.97
CA GLY A 5 1.71 -12.22 -17.95
C GLY A 5 1.88 -13.11 -16.72
N LYS A 6 2.26 -12.50 -15.59
CA LYS A 6 2.34 -13.18 -14.29
C LYS A 6 1.33 -12.57 -13.34
N ARG A 7 0.74 -13.39 -12.47
CA ARG A 7 -0.02 -12.88 -11.32
C ARG A 7 0.94 -12.08 -10.45
N VAL A 8 0.53 -10.85 -10.12
CA VAL A 8 1.30 -9.94 -9.30
C VAL A 8 0.81 -9.99 -7.86
N ASN A 9 1.74 -9.93 -6.91
CA ASN A 9 1.42 -9.77 -5.50
C ASN A 9 1.10 -8.28 -5.22
N PHE A 10 0.47 -8.00 -4.07
CA PHE A 10 0.12 -6.63 -3.63
C PHE A 10 -0.82 -5.90 -4.60
N ALA A 11 -1.84 -6.63 -5.06
CA ALA A 11 -2.91 -6.08 -5.88
C ALA A 11 -4.26 -6.44 -5.28
N ALA A 12 -5.25 -5.56 -5.48
CA ALA A 12 -6.63 -5.77 -5.10
C ALA A 12 -7.53 -5.53 -6.31
N ARG A 13 -8.74 -6.09 -6.29
CA ARG A 13 -9.76 -5.85 -7.29
C ARG A 13 -11.08 -5.64 -6.57
N SER A 14 -11.84 -4.65 -6.99
CA SER A 14 -13.21 -4.44 -6.52
C SER A 14 -14.01 -3.71 -7.59
N VAL A 15 -15.33 -3.75 -7.41
CA VAL A 15 -16.28 -2.95 -8.17
C VAL A 15 -16.06 -1.47 -7.84
N ILE A 16 -16.21 -0.62 -8.84
CA ILE A 16 -16.16 0.82 -8.65
C ILE A 16 -17.54 1.42 -8.39
N SER A 17 -17.57 2.47 -7.59
CA SER A 17 -18.75 3.28 -7.38
C SER A 17 -18.37 4.75 -7.48
N PRO A 18 -19.27 5.62 -7.97
CA PRO A 18 -18.96 7.03 -8.07
C PRO A 18 -18.88 7.66 -6.68
N ASP A 19 -18.03 8.67 -6.54
CA ASP A 19 -18.02 9.59 -5.39
C ASP A 19 -17.57 10.99 -5.83
N PRO A 20 -18.41 12.03 -5.67
CA PRO A 20 -18.03 13.40 -6.00
C PRO A 20 -17.21 14.10 -4.90
N ASN A 21 -17.07 13.52 -3.70
CA ASN A 21 -16.38 14.17 -2.58
C ASN A 21 -14.87 13.87 -2.51
N ILE A 22 -14.37 13.00 -3.38
CA ILE A 22 -12.95 12.69 -3.49
C ILE A 22 -12.32 13.53 -4.59
N GLU A 23 -11.04 13.87 -4.44
CA GLU A 23 -10.35 14.64 -5.47
C GLU A 23 -10.21 13.81 -6.77
N PRO A 24 -10.17 14.44 -7.95
CA PRO A 24 -9.98 13.72 -9.22
C PRO A 24 -8.67 12.91 -9.25
N SER A 25 -7.62 13.33 -8.55
CA SER A 25 -6.37 12.58 -8.43
C SER A 25 -6.42 11.47 -7.39
N GLU A 26 -7.44 11.44 -6.53
CA GLU A 26 -7.60 10.45 -5.46
C GLU A 26 -8.43 9.25 -5.92
N ILE A 27 -8.23 8.13 -5.21
CA ILE A 27 -9.09 6.95 -5.32
C ILE A 27 -9.50 6.50 -3.92
N GLY A 28 -10.79 6.33 -3.71
CA GLY A 28 -11.34 5.84 -2.46
C GLY A 28 -11.11 4.35 -2.31
N VAL A 29 -10.36 3.95 -1.30
CA VAL A 29 -10.04 2.56 -1.01
C VAL A 29 -10.77 2.12 0.25
N PRO A 30 -11.55 1.03 0.21
CA PRO A 30 -12.24 0.53 1.39
C PRO A 30 -11.24 0.00 2.43
N LEU A 31 -11.63 0.06 3.71
CA LEU A 31 -10.78 -0.37 4.84
C LEU A 31 -10.31 -1.83 4.72
N ASP A 32 -11.16 -2.70 4.20
CA ASP A 32 -10.85 -4.12 3.98
C ASP A 32 -9.68 -4.31 3.01
N ILE A 33 -9.57 -3.46 2.00
CA ILE A 33 -8.44 -3.46 1.06
C ILE A 33 -7.23 -2.78 1.69
N ALA A 34 -7.43 -1.65 2.38
CA ALA A 34 -6.33 -0.89 2.99
C ALA A 34 -5.58 -1.65 4.10
N SER A 35 -6.28 -2.51 4.84
CA SER A 35 -5.72 -3.38 5.89
C SER A 35 -4.95 -4.59 5.34
N ASN A 36 -5.19 -4.98 4.09
CA ASN A 36 -4.55 -6.13 3.44
C ASN A 36 -3.48 -5.73 2.41
N LEU A 37 -3.46 -4.47 1.96
CA LEU A 37 -2.40 -3.91 1.14
C LEU A 37 -1.33 -3.29 2.02
N PHE A 38 -0.07 -3.61 1.72
CA PHE A 38 1.07 -3.16 2.52
C PHE A 38 2.07 -2.38 1.67
N TYR A 39 2.75 -1.42 2.30
CA TYR A 39 3.90 -0.71 1.76
C TYR A 39 5.14 -0.98 2.61
N PRO A 40 6.29 -1.29 1.98
CA PRO A 40 7.54 -1.47 2.68
C PRO A 40 8.16 -0.09 2.96
N GLU A 41 8.17 0.30 4.23
CA GLU A 41 8.86 1.50 4.68
C GLU A 41 10.17 1.11 5.38
N VAL A 42 11.28 1.66 4.90
CA VAL A 42 12.59 1.45 5.51
C VAL A 42 12.71 2.34 6.75
N ALA A 43 13.12 1.75 7.87
CA ALA A 43 13.37 2.49 9.10
C ALA A 43 14.56 3.45 8.92
N THR A 44 14.30 4.72 9.20
CA THR A 44 15.26 5.82 9.18
C THR A 44 15.15 6.59 10.48
N PRO A 45 16.18 7.37 10.88
CA PRO A 45 16.10 8.15 12.11
C PRO A 45 14.92 9.12 12.18
N PHE A 46 14.40 9.56 11.02
CA PHE A 46 13.29 10.51 10.93
C PHE A 46 11.91 9.87 11.08
N ASN A 47 11.71 8.65 10.58
CA ASN A 47 10.40 7.97 10.58
C ASN A 47 10.26 6.91 11.69
N ILE A 48 11.30 6.69 12.50
CA ILE A 48 11.35 5.56 13.42
C ILE A 48 10.30 5.60 14.52
N GLU A 49 10.03 6.77 15.10
CA GLU A 49 9.03 6.90 16.16
C GLU A 49 7.62 6.55 15.64
N TRP A 50 7.35 6.94 14.40
CA TRP A 50 6.10 6.63 13.74
C TRP A 50 6.00 5.14 13.39
N LEU A 51 7.05 4.53 12.84
CA LEU A 51 7.09 3.09 12.56
C LEU A 51 6.96 2.26 13.83
N ARG A 52 7.55 2.71 14.92
CA ARG A 52 7.41 2.09 16.24
C ARG A 52 5.94 2.03 16.67
N SER A 53 5.21 3.14 16.56
CA SER A 53 3.78 3.19 16.89
C SER A 53 2.94 2.21 16.05
N LEU A 54 3.32 1.99 14.79
CA LEU A 54 2.66 1.05 13.89
C LEU A 54 2.93 -0.41 14.30
N VAL A 55 4.17 -0.73 14.68
CA VAL A 55 4.56 -2.06 15.16
C VAL A 55 3.89 -2.38 16.51
N GLU A 56 3.78 -1.40 17.40
CA GLU A 56 3.08 -1.54 18.69
C GLU A 56 1.58 -1.83 18.47
N ARG A 57 0.90 -1.12 17.56
CA ARG A 57 -0.51 -1.40 17.20
C ARG A 57 -0.68 -2.78 16.54
N GLY A 58 0.29 -3.23 15.74
CA GLY A 58 0.21 -4.52 15.05
C GLY A 58 -0.75 -4.48 13.87
N ASN A 59 -1.58 -5.52 13.70
CA ASN A 59 -2.46 -5.67 12.53
C ASN A 59 -3.75 -4.81 12.58
N GLU A 60 -3.91 -3.96 13.58
CA GLU A 60 -5.05 -3.04 13.66
C GLU A 60 -4.81 -1.79 12.80
N TYR A 61 -5.77 -1.42 11.95
CA TYR A 61 -5.62 -0.30 11.03
C TYR A 61 -5.77 1.07 11.72
N PRO A 62 -4.82 2.02 11.56
CA PRO A 62 -3.59 1.93 10.77
C PRO A 62 -2.45 1.25 11.56
N GLY A 63 -1.83 0.23 10.97
CA GLY A 63 -0.84 -0.61 11.63
C GLY A 63 0.21 -1.17 10.66
N ALA A 64 0.83 -2.27 11.08
CA ALA A 64 1.81 -3.01 10.30
C ALA A 64 1.56 -4.51 10.39
N ALA A 65 1.69 -5.22 9.27
CA ALA A 65 1.50 -6.67 9.24
C ALA A 65 2.81 -7.43 9.47
N GLU A 66 3.91 -6.97 8.89
CA GLU A 66 5.17 -7.71 8.88
C GLU A 66 6.37 -6.78 9.05
N VAL A 67 7.42 -7.30 9.70
CA VAL A 67 8.71 -6.63 9.84
C VAL A 67 9.80 -7.52 9.28
N HIS A 68 10.53 -7.01 8.30
CA HIS A 68 11.69 -7.67 7.72
C HIS A 68 12.96 -7.11 8.34
N ILE A 69 13.67 -7.96 9.06
CA ILE A 69 14.97 -7.65 9.64
C ILE A 69 16.03 -8.13 8.65
N SER A 70 16.75 -7.18 8.05
CA SER A 70 17.94 -7.50 7.27
C SER A 70 19.07 -7.82 8.25
N LYS A 71 19.66 -9.01 8.19
CA LYS A 71 20.89 -9.32 8.93
C LYS A 71 22.12 -8.99 8.09
N SER A 72 23.27 -8.83 8.74
CA SER A 72 24.58 -8.62 8.08
C SER A 72 24.99 -9.76 7.14
N ASP A 73 24.41 -10.95 7.35
CA ASP A 73 24.63 -12.17 6.57
C ASP A 73 23.75 -12.25 5.29
N GLY A 74 22.98 -11.20 4.98
CA GLY A 74 22.05 -11.18 3.83
C GLY A 74 20.76 -11.96 4.03
N SER A 75 20.66 -12.76 5.11
CA SER A 75 19.41 -13.40 5.53
C SER A 75 18.40 -12.37 6.04
N LYS A 76 17.15 -12.49 5.55
CA LYS A 76 16.02 -11.67 5.99
C LYS A 76 15.18 -12.48 6.97
N ASN A 77 15.07 -12.03 8.21
CA ASN A 77 14.11 -12.62 9.15
C ASN A 77 12.76 -11.92 8.99
N ILE A 78 11.71 -12.69 8.71
CA ILE A 78 10.35 -12.19 8.51
C ILE A 78 9.58 -12.42 9.81
N LEU A 79 9.14 -11.34 10.43
CA LEU A 79 8.32 -11.38 11.64
C LEU A 79 6.90 -10.96 11.30
N GLY A 80 5.96 -11.91 11.38
CA GLY A 80 4.54 -11.63 11.24
C GLY A 80 3.94 -11.11 12.54
N LEU A 81 3.50 -9.85 12.56
CA LEU A 81 2.94 -9.19 13.74
C LEU A 81 1.54 -9.71 14.11
N ALA A 82 0.80 -10.26 13.14
CA ALA A 82 -0.57 -10.76 13.34
C ALA A 82 -0.69 -11.89 14.37
N LYS A 83 0.38 -12.66 14.60
CA LYS A 83 0.38 -13.80 15.54
C LYS A 83 1.05 -13.50 16.88
N MET A 84 1.54 -12.28 17.08
CA MET A 84 2.34 -11.91 18.26
C MET A 84 1.49 -11.27 19.36
N SER A 85 1.84 -11.58 20.61
CA SER A 85 1.29 -10.93 21.80
C SER A 85 1.73 -9.47 21.87
N GLN A 86 0.95 -8.63 22.56
CA GLN A 86 1.24 -7.20 22.73
C GLN A 86 2.61 -6.97 23.42
N ALA A 87 3.00 -7.85 24.34
CA ALA A 87 4.29 -7.77 25.03
C ALA A 87 5.47 -8.01 24.08
N ASP A 88 5.33 -8.96 23.15
CA ASP A 88 6.36 -9.26 22.15
C ASP A 88 6.49 -8.10 21.17
N ARG A 89 5.37 -7.51 20.72
CA ARG A 89 5.36 -6.33 19.83
C ARG A 89 6.13 -5.17 20.45
N ASN A 90 5.88 -4.87 21.73
CA ASN A 90 6.58 -3.79 22.43
C ASN A 90 8.08 -4.07 22.57
N THR A 91 8.47 -5.35 22.68
CA THR A 91 9.89 -5.75 22.72
C THR A 91 10.56 -5.53 21.36
N TRP A 92 9.91 -5.96 20.28
CA TRP A 92 10.38 -5.73 18.91
C TRP A 92 10.45 -4.25 18.54
N ALA A 93 9.48 -3.46 18.97
CA ALA A 93 9.44 -2.01 18.78
C ALA A 93 10.64 -1.31 19.46
N LYS A 94 11.02 -1.75 20.66
CA LYS A 94 12.25 -1.28 21.35
C LYS A 94 13.52 -1.74 20.63
N GLN A 95 13.54 -2.97 20.14
CA GLN A 95 14.69 -3.53 19.44
C GLN A 95 14.97 -2.81 18.11
N LEU A 96 13.92 -2.40 17.39
CA LEU A 96 14.00 -1.58 16.19
C LEU A 96 14.73 -0.25 16.45
N LEU A 97 14.48 0.41 17.59
CA LEU A 97 15.21 1.62 18.00
C LEU A 97 16.69 1.35 18.31
N THR A 98 16.98 0.26 19.04
CA THR A 98 18.35 -0.09 19.43
C THR A 98 19.21 -0.45 18.23
N ASP A 99 18.67 -1.23 17.29
CA ASP A 99 19.39 -1.68 16.11
C ASP A 99 19.69 -0.52 15.15
N LEU A 100 18.79 0.46 15.02
CA LEU A 100 19.06 1.66 14.24
C LEU A 100 20.20 2.48 14.86
N LYS A 101 20.18 2.70 16.19
CA LYS A 101 21.27 3.41 16.89
C LYS A 101 22.62 2.69 16.80
N SER A 102 22.59 1.36 16.73
CA SER A 102 23.78 0.52 16.63
C SER A 102 24.40 0.49 15.22
N GLY A 103 23.82 1.19 14.23
CA GLY A 103 24.32 1.21 12.86
C GLY A 103 24.14 -0.11 12.10
N LYS A 104 23.24 -0.98 12.56
CA LYS A 104 22.88 -2.20 11.84
C LYS A 104 22.07 -1.85 10.57
N PRO A 105 22.01 -2.75 9.57
CA PRO A 105 21.16 -2.55 8.41
C PRO A 105 19.71 -2.24 8.82
N PRO A 106 19.05 -1.26 8.17
CA PRO A 106 17.75 -0.81 8.59
C PRO A 106 16.68 -1.89 8.37
N TRP A 107 15.74 -1.94 9.31
CA TRP A 107 14.59 -2.83 9.22
C TRP A 107 13.59 -2.29 8.20
N THR A 108 12.89 -3.17 7.51
CA THR A 108 11.80 -2.79 6.59
C THR A 108 10.48 -3.18 7.23
N VAL A 109 9.61 -2.20 7.49
CA VAL A 109 8.30 -2.42 8.11
C VAL A 109 7.25 -2.37 7.01
N PHE A 110 6.42 -3.41 6.91
CA PHE A 110 5.29 -3.49 5.99
C PHE A 110 4.07 -2.89 6.69
N ARG A 111 3.90 -1.59 6.51
CA ARG A 111 2.76 -0.83 7.02
C ARG A 111 1.54 -0.99 6.13
N HIS A 112 0.34 -0.81 6.68
CA HIS A 112 -0.88 -0.73 5.88
C HIS A 112 -0.86 0.44 4.90
N LEU A 113 -1.69 0.35 3.85
CA LEU A 113 -1.98 1.45 2.94
C LEU A 113 -2.62 2.62 3.71
N MET A 114 -2.12 3.83 3.53
CA MET A 114 -2.69 5.02 4.16
C MET A 114 -3.01 6.09 3.13
N ASP A 115 -3.68 7.13 3.61
CA ASP A 115 -4.01 8.29 2.80
C ASP A 115 -2.74 8.93 2.20
N GLY A 116 -2.80 9.23 0.91
CA GLY A 116 -1.69 9.82 0.16
C GLY A 116 -0.72 8.83 -0.47
N ASP A 117 -0.85 7.52 -0.22
CA ASP A 117 -0.01 6.52 -0.88
C ASP A 117 -0.35 6.40 -2.38
N PRO A 118 0.65 6.34 -3.27
CA PRO A 118 0.38 6.24 -4.71
C PRO A 118 -0.03 4.83 -5.10
N LEU A 119 -1.20 4.68 -5.70
CA LEU A 119 -1.71 3.44 -6.25
C LEU A 119 -1.77 3.50 -7.77
N LEU A 120 -1.43 2.40 -8.43
CA LEU A 120 -1.66 2.24 -9.86
C LEU A 120 -3.00 1.56 -10.06
N VAL A 121 -3.87 2.20 -10.85
CA VAL A 121 -5.24 1.77 -11.07
C VAL A 121 -5.39 1.38 -12.53
N ASN A 122 -6.04 0.25 -12.78
CA ASN A 122 -6.16 -0.33 -14.12
C ASN A 122 -7.57 -0.91 -14.34
N ARG A 123 -8.23 -0.56 -15.45
CA ARG A 123 -9.49 -1.18 -15.90
C ARG A 123 -9.23 -2.16 -17.04
N GLN A 124 -9.67 -3.41 -16.89
CA GLN A 124 -9.62 -4.41 -17.97
C GLN A 124 -10.92 -4.39 -18.78
N PRO A 125 -10.89 -4.52 -20.13
CA PRO A 125 -9.72 -4.65 -21.01
C PRO A 125 -9.07 -3.31 -21.40
N THR A 126 -7.72 -3.24 -21.39
CA THR A 126 -6.98 -2.01 -21.76
C THR A 126 -6.79 -1.91 -23.27
N LEU A 127 -7.78 -1.38 -23.99
CA LEU A 127 -7.72 -1.23 -25.45
C LEU A 127 -6.86 -0.02 -25.90
N HIS A 128 -6.60 0.95 -25.01
CA HIS A 128 -5.87 2.19 -25.31
C HIS A 128 -4.72 2.48 -24.33
N LYS A 129 -3.75 3.31 -24.75
CA LYS A 129 -2.48 3.60 -24.03
C LYS A 129 -2.62 4.11 -22.58
N PRO A 130 -3.63 4.89 -22.16
CA PRO A 130 -3.79 5.28 -20.75
C PRO A 130 -4.64 4.27 -19.95
N GLY A 131 -4.44 2.96 -20.17
CA GLY A 131 -5.18 1.92 -19.44
C GLY A 131 -4.80 1.81 -17.96
N ILE A 132 -3.68 2.41 -17.55
CA ILE A 132 -3.18 2.45 -16.18
C ILE A 132 -2.84 3.89 -15.82
N MET A 133 -3.41 4.42 -14.73
CA MET A 133 -3.01 5.72 -14.18
C MET A 133 -2.64 5.60 -12.70
N ALA A 134 -1.87 6.59 -12.23
CA ALA A 134 -1.52 6.71 -10.82
C ALA A 134 -2.53 7.61 -10.10
N HIS A 135 -3.08 7.12 -9.00
CA HIS A 135 -3.95 7.88 -8.11
C HIS A 135 -3.40 7.86 -6.69
N THR A 136 -3.76 8.85 -5.87
CA THR A 136 -3.45 8.84 -4.44
C THR A 136 -4.55 8.10 -3.67
N ALA A 137 -4.17 7.17 -2.80
CA ALA A 137 -5.11 6.44 -1.97
C ALA A 137 -5.79 7.37 -0.97
N LYS A 138 -7.09 7.17 -0.77
CA LYS A 138 -7.87 7.77 0.31
C LYS A 138 -8.71 6.68 0.95
N VAL A 139 -8.46 6.39 2.21
CA VAL A 139 -9.05 5.24 2.88
C VAL A 139 -10.41 5.60 3.45
N LEU A 140 -11.44 4.92 2.94
CA LEU A 140 -12.83 5.12 3.30
C LEU A 140 -13.27 3.99 4.24
N ARG A 141 -13.59 4.34 5.49
CA ARG A 141 -13.87 3.36 6.56
C ARG A 141 -15.22 2.64 6.43
N LYS A 142 -16.22 3.29 5.83
CA LYS A 142 -17.60 2.76 5.73
C LYS A 142 -17.89 2.05 4.41
N GLU A 143 -17.00 2.21 3.44
CA GLU A 143 -17.18 1.73 2.08
C GLU A 143 -16.64 0.33 1.90
N LYS A 144 -17.25 -0.42 0.97
CA LYS A 144 -16.79 -1.77 0.57
C LYS A 144 -16.32 -1.82 -0.89
N THR A 145 -16.74 -0.86 -1.69
CA THR A 145 -16.34 -0.70 -3.10
C THR A 145 -15.26 0.37 -3.23
N ILE A 146 -14.54 0.33 -4.36
CA ILE A 146 -13.59 1.39 -4.69
C ILE A 146 -14.38 2.62 -5.13
N ARG A 147 -14.03 3.80 -4.63
CA ARG A 147 -14.68 5.05 -5.04
C ARG A 147 -13.82 5.78 -6.07
N LEU A 148 -14.43 6.19 -7.18
CA LEU A 148 -13.77 6.91 -8.26
C LEU A 148 -14.51 8.21 -8.58
N HIS A 149 -13.75 9.28 -8.83
CA HIS A 149 -14.31 10.55 -9.26
C HIS A 149 -14.81 10.49 -10.70
N TYR A 150 -15.94 11.15 -10.99
CA TYR A 150 -16.60 11.12 -12.30
C TYR A 150 -15.71 11.56 -13.47
N VAL A 151 -14.80 12.52 -13.24
CA VAL A 151 -13.88 13.03 -14.28
C VAL A 151 -13.01 11.93 -14.89
N ASN A 152 -12.65 10.92 -14.10
CA ASN A 152 -11.78 9.82 -14.56
C ASN A 152 -12.52 8.75 -15.36
N CYS A 153 -13.86 8.81 -15.40
CA CYS A 153 -14.68 7.81 -16.09
C CYS A 153 -14.43 7.79 -17.60
N ASN A 154 -14.24 8.97 -18.19
CA ASN A 154 -13.90 9.10 -19.60
C ASN A 154 -12.55 8.44 -19.92
N THR A 155 -11.56 8.59 -19.03
CA THR A 155 -10.21 8.06 -19.26
C THR A 155 -10.17 6.54 -19.16
N TYR A 156 -10.93 5.96 -18.23
CA TYR A 156 -11.05 4.51 -18.09
C TYR A 156 -12.16 3.90 -18.96
N ASN A 157 -12.94 4.73 -19.66
CA ASN A 157 -14.16 4.35 -20.37
C ASN A 157 -15.16 3.58 -19.48
N ALA A 158 -15.28 4.00 -18.22
CA ALA A 158 -16.06 3.32 -17.18
C ALA A 158 -17.46 3.93 -17.03
N ASP A 159 -18.47 3.10 -16.80
CA ASP A 159 -19.90 3.48 -16.74
C ASP A 159 -20.60 3.07 -15.43
N PHE A 160 -19.86 2.60 -14.42
CA PHE A 160 -20.34 2.28 -13.06
C PHE A 160 -21.49 1.27 -13.01
N ASP A 161 -21.62 0.40 -14.01
CA ASP A 161 -22.69 -0.61 -14.12
C ASP A 161 -22.32 -1.96 -13.44
N GLY A 162 -21.18 -2.01 -12.76
CA GLY A 162 -20.57 -3.25 -12.28
C GLY A 162 -19.10 -3.40 -12.68
N ASP A 163 -18.55 -2.41 -13.37
CA ASP A 163 -17.13 -2.30 -13.68
C ASP A 163 -16.20 -2.64 -12.50
N GLU A 164 -15.23 -3.50 -12.76
CA GLU A 164 -14.17 -3.86 -11.83
C GLU A 164 -12.85 -3.17 -12.20
N MET A 165 -12.18 -2.59 -11.22
CA MET A 165 -10.84 -2.03 -11.39
C MET A 165 -9.82 -2.77 -10.52
N ASN A 166 -8.60 -2.89 -11.05
CA ASN A 166 -7.46 -3.44 -10.32
C ASN A 166 -6.67 -2.29 -9.70
N LEU A 167 -6.35 -2.43 -8.42
CA LEU A 167 -5.42 -1.60 -7.68
C LEU A 167 -4.10 -2.35 -7.55
N HIS A 168 -3.00 -1.66 -7.80
CA HIS A 168 -1.65 -2.19 -7.65
C HIS A 168 -0.85 -1.26 -6.74
N ALA A 169 -0.33 -1.80 -5.64
CA ALA A 169 0.49 -1.07 -4.69
C ALA A 169 1.99 -1.24 -5.03
N PRO A 170 2.68 -0.23 -5.59
CA PRO A 170 4.10 -0.31 -5.89
C PRO A 170 4.94 -0.51 -4.61
N GLN A 171 5.68 -1.62 -4.55
CA GLN A 171 6.50 -1.99 -3.39
C GLN A 171 7.90 -1.34 -3.37
N ASP A 172 8.27 -0.57 -4.38
CA ASP A 172 9.63 -0.02 -4.48
C ASP A 172 9.61 1.51 -4.37
N ARG A 173 10.47 2.06 -3.52
CA ARG A 173 10.56 3.49 -3.23
C ARG A 173 10.92 4.31 -4.48
N LEU A 174 11.66 3.72 -5.41
CA LEU A 174 11.97 4.33 -6.71
C LEU A 174 10.74 4.45 -7.62
N LYS A 175 9.77 3.54 -7.48
CA LYS A 175 8.49 3.57 -8.22
C LYS A 175 7.48 4.52 -7.55
N VAL A 176 7.53 4.63 -6.22
CA VAL A 176 6.70 5.54 -5.41
C VAL A 176 7.08 7.01 -5.62
N SER A 177 8.37 7.33 -5.83
CA SER A 177 8.86 8.71 -6.03
C SER A 177 8.76 9.25 -7.46
N ARG A 178 8.26 8.44 -8.41
CA ARG A 178 8.10 8.82 -9.83
C ARG A 178 6.75 8.43 -10.45
N PRO A 179 5.61 8.93 -9.95
CA PRO A 179 4.53 9.35 -10.82
C PRO A 179 4.80 10.80 -11.25
N ARG A 180 5.95 11.08 -11.90
CA ARG A 180 6.16 12.42 -12.48
C ARG A 180 5.34 12.47 -13.76
N LYS A 181 4.46 13.48 -13.88
CA LYS A 181 3.88 14.20 -15.05
C LYS A 181 3.51 13.48 -16.36
N ASP A 182 3.93 12.24 -16.58
CA ASP A 182 3.78 11.50 -17.83
C ASP A 182 2.55 10.57 -17.81
N MET A 183 1.94 10.36 -16.63
CA MET A 183 0.85 9.40 -16.38
C MET A 183 -0.35 10.01 -15.63
N SER A 184 -0.46 11.34 -15.61
CA SER A 184 -1.58 12.12 -15.06
C SER A 184 -2.38 12.78 -16.18
#